data_AF-A0A800J837-F1
#
_entry.id   AF-A0A800J837-F1
#
_cell.length_a   1.000
_cell.length_b   1.000
_cell.length_c   1.000
_cell.angle_alpha   90.00
_cell.angle_beta   90.00
_cell.angle_gamma   90.00
#
_symmetry.space_group_name_H-M   'P 1'
#
loop_
_entity.id
_entity.type
_entity.pdbx_description
1 polymer ?
#
loop_
_entity_poly.entity_id
_entity_poly.type
_entity_poly.pdbx_seq_one_letter_code
_entity_poly.pdbx_strand_id
1 'polypeptide(L)'
;GAAYLIWLGIKMWSSASEFTDLDKNNRSHAWREIFSSAYITTALNPKSIVFFLAFIPQFIEPELPFTTQVVILGATFFVLAIISVLGYAALAIYAGQQLHLPLIQRWTHRIGGGLLIGAGGMTAVTS
;
A
#
# COMPACT_ATOMS: atom_id res chain seq x y z
N GLY A 1 -1.46 3.21 -17.75
CA GLY A 1 -2.01 2.66 -16.50
C GLY A 1 -2.64 1.31 -16.71
N ALA A 2 -3.67 1.25 -17.56
CA ALA A 2 -4.43 0.04 -17.90
C ALA A 2 -3.57 -1.19 -18.21
N ALA A 3 -2.66 -1.10 -19.19
CA ALA A 3 -1.79 -2.21 -19.57
C ALA A 3 -0.91 -2.72 -18.42
N TYR A 4 -0.42 -1.83 -17.55
CA TYR A 4 0.36 -2.20 -16.37
C TYR A 4 -0.50 -2.90 -15.31
N LEU A 5 -1.73 -2.43 -15.08
CA LEU A 5 -2.68 -3.08 -14.16
C LEU A 5 -3.11 -4.47 -14.63
N ILE A 6 -3.35 -4.62 -15.94
CA ILE A 6 -3.67 -5.91 -16.56
C ILE A 6 -2.47 -6.86 -16.41
N TRP A 7 -1.26 -6.41 -16.75
CA TRP A 7 -0.05 -7.20 -16.59
C TRP A 7 0.19 -7.61 -15.13
N LEU A 8 0.01 -6.69 -14.17
CA LEU A 8 0.13 -6.97 -12.74
C LEU A 8 -0.91 -7.97 -12.26
N GLY A 9 -2.15 -7.84 -12.71
CA GLY A 9 -3.24 -8.76 -12.37
C GLY A 9 -3.04 -10.17 -12.93
N ILE A 10 -2.55 -10.30 -14.18
CA ILE A 10 -2.16 -11.59 -14.78
C ILE A 10 -1.02 -12.23 -13.98
N LYS A 11 0.01 -11.45 -13.63
CA LYS A 11 1.14 -11.92 -12.82
C LYS A 11 0.68 -12.42 -11.45
N MET A 12 -0.21 -11.68 -10.78
CA MET A 12 -0.76 -12.06 -9.47
C MET A 12 -1.63 -13.33 -9.56
N TRP A 13 -2.37 -13.47 -10.67
CA TRP A 13 -3.19 -14.64 -10.96
C TRP A 13 -2.34 -15.90 -11.25
N SER A 14 -1.20 -15.75 -11.95
CA SER A 14 -0.29 -16.88 -12.25
C SER A 14 0.51 -17.32 -11.03
N SER A 15 0.92 -16.38 -10.17
CA SER A 15 1.64 -16.68 -8.91
C SER A 15 0.81 -17.43 -7.86
N ALA A 16 -0.50 -17.61 -8.07
CA ALA A 16 -1.34 -18.43 -7.20
C ALA A 16 -0.95 -19.92 -7.19
N SER A 17 -0.10 -20.38 -8.14
CA SER A 17 0.36 -21.77 -8.26
C SER A 17 1.79 -22.01 -7.78
N GLU A 18 2.64 -20.98 -7.71
CA GLU A 18 4.07 -21.07 -7.39
C GLU A 18 4.37 -20.38 -6.06
N PHE A 19 4.08 -21.06 -4.97
CA PHE A 19 4.62 -20.72 -3.63
C PHE A 19 5.87 -21.57 -3.35
N THR A 20 6.74 -21.73 -4.34
CA THR A 20 8.04 -22.39 -4.15
C THR A 20 9.08 -21.56 -4.89
N ASP A 21 10.04 -21.04 -4.13
CA ASP A 21 11.18 -20.25 -4.58
C ASP A 21 10.91 -18.80 -5.02
N LEU A 22 10.47 -17.98 -4.05
CA LEU A 22 11.02 -16.63 -3.99
C LEU A 22 12.48 -16.72 -3.52
N ASP A 23 13.36 -16.84 -4.51
CA ASP A 23 14.82 -16.85 -4.43
C ASP A 23 15.35 -16.12 -3.18
N LYS A 24 15.91 -16.90 -2.26
CA LYS A 24 16.49 -16.38 -1.00
C LYS A 24 17.84 -15.70 -1.21
N ASN A 25 18.32 -15.56 -2.44
CA ASN A 25 19.74 -15.32 -2.71
C ASN A 25 20.17 -13.86 -2.94
N ASN A 26 19.37 -12.84 -2.59
CA ASN A 26 19.79 -11.44 -2.77
C ASN A 26 19.43 -10.48 -1.61
N ARG A 27 19.12 -11.02 -0.42
CA ARG A 27 18.45 -10.28 0.66
C ARG A 27 19.33 -9.28 1.44
N SER A 28 20.65 -9.27 1.24
CA SER A 28 21.54 -8.41 2.06
C SER A 28 21.58 -6.95 1.58
N HIS A 29 21.47 -6.69 0.27
CA HIS A 29 21.47 -5.33 -0.28
C HIS A 29 20.07 -4.71 -0.45
N ALA A 30 19.02 -5.53 -0.37
CA ALA A 30 17.67 -5.14 -0.77
C ALA A 30 16.94 -4.21 0.21
N TRP A 31 17.20 -4.28 1.53
CA TRP A 31 16.34 -3.53 2.48
C TRP A 31 16.49 -2.01 2.34
N ARG A 32 17.73 -1.53 2.13
CA ARG A 32 18.00 -0.08 1.97
C ARG A 32 17.40 0.45 0.70
N GLU A 33 17.53 -0.30 -0.39
CA GLU A 33 17.03 0.07 -1.71
C GLU A 33 15.49 0.01 -1.77
N ILE A 34 14.88 -1.01 -1.16
CA ILE A 34 13.42 -1.11 -1.03
C ILE A 34 12.91 0.03 -0.13
N PHE A 35 13.56 0.28 1.01
CA PHE A 35 13.15 1.35 1.91
C PHE A 35 13.31 2.71 1.26
N SER A 36 14.44 3.01 0.60
CA SER A 36 14.65 4.29 -0.07
C SER A 36 13.68 4.46 -1.22
N SER A 37 13.46 3.44 -2.04
CA SER A 37 12.50 3.50 -3.16
C SER A 37 11.08 3.71 -2.66
N ALA A 38 10.67 2.98 -1.62
CA ALA A 38 9.35 3.13 -1.01
C ALA A 38 9.19 4.52 -0.36
N TYR A 39 10.21 4.99 0.37
CA TYR A 39 10.22 6.30 1.00
C TYR A 39 10.14 7.41 -0.05
N ILE A 40 11.00 7.39 -1.06
CA ILE A 40 11.02 8.38 -2.14
C ILE A 40 9.70 8.39 -2.90
N THR A 41 9.19 7.22 -3.30
CA THR A 41 7.94 7.12 -4.08
C THR A 41 6.73 7.59 -3.25
N THR A 42 6.73 7.33 -1.95
CA THR A 42 5.62 7.73 -1.06
C THR A 42 5.72 9.19 -0.67
N ALA A 43 6.92 9.69 -0.34
CA ALA A 43 7.16 11.08 0.02
C ALA A 43 6.95 12.02 -1.17
N LEU A 44 7.32 11.59 -2.37
CA LEU A 44 7.09 12.33 -3.61
C LEU A 44 5.75 12.00 -4.27
N ASN A 45 4.81 11.37 -3.55
CA ASN A 45 3.50 11.10 -4.10
C ASN A 45 2.70 12.41 -4.24
N PRO A 46 2.48 12.92 -5.47
CA PRO A 46 1.87 14.23 -5.65
C PRO A 46 0.42 14.26 -5.16
N LYS A 47 -0.27 13.11 -5.17
CA LYS A 47 -1.64 13.00 -4.66
C LYS A 47 -1.68 13.19 -3.14
N SER A 48 -0.76 12.57 -2.41
CA SER A 48 -0.64 12.75 -0.96
C SER A 48 -0.30 14.20 -0.60
N ILE A 49 0.66 14.80 -1.31
CA ILE A 49 1.06 16.20 -1.08
C ILE A 49 -0.13 17.15 -1.29
N VAL A 50 -0.84 17.03 -2.41
CA VAL A 50 -2.02 17.87 -2.71
C VAL A 50 -3.13 17.64 -1.68
N PHE A 51 -3.36 16.40 -1.25
CA PHE A 51 -4.31 16.10 -0.19
C PHE A 51 -3.95 16.83 1.12
N PHE A 52 -2.71 16.72 1.59
CA PHE A 52 -2.29 17.41 2.81
C PHE A 52 -2.36 18.93 2.67
N LEU A 53 -1.94 19.50 1.54
CA LEU A 53 -2.05 20.94 1.27
C LEU A 53 -3.50 21.43 1.28
N ALA A 54 -4.45 20.62 0.83
CA ALA A 54 -5.87 20.97 0.83
C ALA A 54 -6.52 20.84 2.22
N PHE A 55 -6.10 19.85 3.01
CA PHE A 55 -6.71 19.55 4.31
C PHE A 55 -6.05 20.26 5.49
N ILE A 56 -4.72 20.38 5.54
CA ILE A 56 -4.01 20.99 6.68
C ILE A 56 -4.54 22.39 7.01
N PRO A 57 -4.74 23.32 6.06
CA PRO A 57 -5.24 24.66 6.37
C PRO A 57 -6.62 24.67 7.04
N GLN A 58 -7.44 23.63 6.82
CA GLN A 58 -8.77 23.52 7.41
C GLN A 58 -8.73 23.22 8.92
N PHE A 59 -7.60 22.74 9.42
CA PHE A 59 -7.39 22.40 10.84
C PHE A 59 -6.44 23.36 11.56
N ILE A 60 -5.96 24.40 10.88
CA ILE A 60 -5.05 25.39 11.46
C ILE A 60 -5.84 26.65 11.81
N GLU A 61 -5.69 27.09 13.06
CA GLU A 61 -6.22 28.37 13.53
C GLU A 61 -5.18 29.48 13.25
N PRO A 62 -5.54 30.55 12.50
CA PRO A 62 -4.59 31.59 12.08
C PRO A 62 -4.01 32.41 13.24
N GLU A 63 -4.73 32.50 14.36
CA GLU A 63 -4.34 33.31 15.52
C GLU A 63 -3.33 32.60 16.44
N LEU A 64 -3.11 31.30 16.25
CA LEU A 64 -2.23 30.48 17.07
C LEU A 64 -0.89 30.15 16.38
N PRO A 65 0.17 29.79 17.12
CA PRO A 65 1.47 29.46 16.53
C PRO A 65 1.39 28.28 15.56
N PHE A 66 1.71 28.53 14.29
CA PHE A 66 1.63 27.53 13.21
C PHE A 66 2.43 26.26 13.50
N THR A 67 3.70 26.39 13.90
CA THR A 67 4.60 25.25 14.10
C THR A 67 4.06 24.26 15.12
N THR A 68 3.51 24.75 16.24
CA THR A 68 2.96 23.90 17.30
C THR A 68 1.78 23.08 16.78
N GLN A 69 0.86 23.71 16.05
CA GLN A 69 -0.32 23.03 15.50
C GLN A 69 0.07 21.97 14.47
N VAL A 70 1.00 22.29 13.55
CA VAL A 70 1.49 21.34 12.55
C VAL A 70 2.21 20.16 13.18
N VAL A 71 3.02 20.38 14.22
CA VAL A 71 3.71 19.29 14.93
C VAL A 71 2.70 18.39 15.63
N ILE A 72 1.68 18.95 16.29
CA ILE A 72 0.62 18.15 16.95
C ILE A 72 -0.16 17.34 15.92
N LEU A 73 -0.67 17.99 14.86
CA LEU A 73 -1.42 17.33 13.79
C LEU A 73 -0.60 16.22 13.12
N GLY A 74 0.66 16.52 12.78
CA GLY A 74 1.59 15.56 12.18
C GLY A 74 1.88 14.38 13.10
N ALA A 75 2.12 14.62 14.39
CA ALA A 75 2.36 13.56 15.37
C ALA A 75 1.11 12.68 15.58
N THR A 76 -0.07 13.27 15.72
CA THR A 76 -1.33 12.53 15.84
C THR A 76 -1.58 11.67 14.61
N PHE A 77 -1.42 12.24 13.40
CA PHE A 77 -1.54 11.48 12.16
C PHE A 77 -0.55 10.32 12.10
N PHE A 78 0.71 10.56 12.45
CA PHE A 78 1.76 9.54 12.44
C PHE A 78 1.46 8.38 13.40
N VAL A 79 1.00 8.68 14.62
CA VAL A 79 0.61 7.67 15.60
C VAL A 79 -0.57 6.84 15.09
N LEU A 80 -1.61 7.48 14.55
CA LEU A 80 -2.76 6.78 13.97
C LEU A 80 -2.35 5.91 12.77
N ALA A 81 -1.43 6.38 11.93
CA ALA A 81 -0.90 5.61 10.82
C ALA A 81 -0.18 4.34 11.30
N ILE A 82 0.68 4.45 12.33
CA ILE A 82 1.34 3.29 12.94
C ILE A 82 0.31 2.31 13.50
N ILE A 83 -0.66 2.78 14.28
CA ILE A 83 -1.70 1.94 14.85
C ILE A 83 -2.48 1.22 13.76
N SER A 84 -2.83 1.92 12.68
CA SER A 84 -3.55 1.34 11.55
C SER A 84 -2.73 0.24 10.87
N VAL A 85 -1.46 0.51 10.53
CA VAL A 85 -0.57 -0.46 9.88
C VAL A 85 -0.35 -1.68 10.78
N LEU A 86 -0.06 -1.49 12.07
CA LEU A 86 0.11 -2.58 13.01
C LEU A 86 -1.18 -3.37 13.23
N GLY A 87 -2.33 -2.69 13.28
CA GLY A 87 -3.65 -3.32 13.38
C GLY A 87 -3.93 -4.21 12.17
N TYR A 88 -3.71 -3.71 10.95
CA TYR A 88 -3.83 -4.51 9.73
C TYR A 88 -2.83 -5.66 9.67
N ALA A 89 -1.58 -5.42 10.06
CA ALA A 89 -0.56 -6.47 10.09
C ALA A 89 -0.94 -7.59 11.09
N ALA A 90 -1.40 -7.24 12.29
CA ALA A 90 -1.85 -8.20 13.29
C ALA A 90 -3.08 -8.99 12.81
N LEU A 91 -4.05 -8.31 12.20
CA LEU A 91 -5.22 -8.97 11.60
C LEU A 91 -4.82 -9.90 10.46
N ALA A 92 -3.88 -9.50 9.60
CA ALA A 92 -3.38 -10.30 8.50
C ALA A 92 -2.62 -11.54 9.00
N ILE A 93 -1.81 -11.40 10.05
CA ILE A 93 -1.12 -12.53 10.70
C ILE A 93 -2.13 -13.48 11.34
N TYR A 94 -3.09 -12.95 12.11
CA TYR A 94 -4.12 -13.77 12.76
C TYR A 94 -4.99 -14.51 11.74
N ALA A 95 -5.46 -13.81 10.71
CA ALA A 95 -6.19 -14.41 9.60
C ALA A 95 -5.33 -15.45 8.88
N GLY A 96 -4.05 -15.16 8.60
CA GLY A 96 -3.13 -16.09 7.96
C GLY A 96 -2.86 -17.36 8.77
N GLN A 97 -2.77 -17.24 10.10
CA GLN A 97 -2.55 -18.37 11.02
C GLN A 97 -3.81 -19.23 11.21
N GLN A 98 -5.00 -18.63 11.18
CA GLN A 98 -6.27 -19.35 11.30
C GLN A 98 -6.76 -19.90 9.94
N LEU A 99 -6.33 -19.29 8.83
CA LEU A 99 -6.75 -19.63 7.45
C LEU A 99 -5.60 -20.32 6.67
N HIS A 100 -4.86 -21.23 7.31
CA HIS A 100 -3.88 -22.12 6.65
C HIS A 100 -4.54 -23.18 5.74
N LEU A 101 -5.52 -22.77 4.95
CA LEU A 101 -6.10 -23.59 3.89
C LEU A 101 -5.49 -23.11 2.56
N PRO A 102 -4.73 -23.95 1.83
CA PRO A 102 -4.12 -23.58 0.56
C PRO A 102 -5.15 -23.11 -0.48
N LEU A 103 -6.43 -23.46 -0.31
CA LEU A 103 -7.53 -22.88 -1.08
C LEU A 103 -7.69 -21.37 -0.84
N ILE A 104 -7.72 -20.90 0.41
CA ILE A 104 -8.02 -19.50 0.72
C ILE A 104 -6.93 -18.57 0.17
N GLN A 105 -5.67 -18.98 0.29
CA GLN A 105 -4.55 -18.24 -0.31
C GLN A 105 -4.63 -18.17 -1.84
N ARG A 106 -5.04 -19.27 -2.51
CA ARG A 106 -5.27 -19.29 -3.96
C ARG A 106 -6.42 -18.38 -4.39
N TRP A 107 -7.52 -18.35 -3.63
CA TRP A 107 -8.67 -17.49 -3.91
C TRP A 107 -8.34 -16.01 -3.69
N THR A 108 -7.58 -15.64 -2.66
CA THR A 108 -7.14 -14.25 -2.44
C THR A 108 -6.31 -13.71 -3.62
N HIS A 109 -5.35 -14.50 -4.13
CA HIS A 109 -4.54 -14.10 -5.29
C HIS A 109 -5.36 -14.01 -6.57
N ARG A 110 -6.31 -14.94 -6.78
CA ARG A 110 -7.22 -14.90 -7.93
C ARG A 110 -8.16 -13.71 -7.88
N ILE A 111 -8.83 -13.46 -6.74
CA ILE A 111 -9.74 -12.32 -6.60
C ILE A 111 -8.97 -11.00 -6.78
N GLY A 112 -7.81 -10.87 -6.15
CA GLY A 112 -6.98 -9.68 -6.31
C GLY A 112 -6.46 -9.49 -7.74
N GLY A 113 -6.04 -10.57 -8.41
CA GLY A 113 -5.59 -10.53 -9.81
C GLY A 113 -6.73 -10.17 -10.76
N GLY A 114 -7.91 -10.74 -10.54
CA GLY A 114 -9.13 -10.44 -11.31
C GLY A 114 -9.59 -8.99 -11.13
N LEU A 115 -9.52 -8.45 -9.92
CA LEU A 115 -9.81 -7.04 -9.65
C LEU A 115 -8.84 -6.11 -10.38
N LEU A 116 -7.54 -6.44 -10.40
CA LEU A 116 -6.53 -5.65 -11.11
C LEU A 116 -6.74 -5.69 -12.63
N ILE A 117 -7.06 -6.85 -13.19
CA ILE A 117 -7.40 -7.01 -14.61
C ILE A 117 -8.67 -6.21 -14.94
N GLY A 118 -9.71 -6.31 -14.10
CA GLY A 118 -10.97 -5.58 -14.26
C GLY A 118 -10.79 -4.06 -14.18
N ALA A 119 -10.02 -3.57 -13.20
CA ALA A 119 -9.68 -2.16 -13.08
C ALA A 119 -8.85 -1.66 -14.28
N GLY A 120 -7.91 -2.49 -14.76
CA GLY A 120 -7.15 -2.23 -15.97
C GLY A 120 -8.03 -2.17 -17.23
N GLY A 121 -9.00 -3.08 -17.36
CA GLY A 121 -9.97 -3.07 -18.45
C GLY A 121 -10.89 -1.85 -18.41
N MET A 122 -11.45 -1.52 -17.24
CA MET A 122 -12.28 -0.32 -17.08
C MET A 122 -11.50 0.96 -17.41
N THR A 123 -10.27 1.08 -16.93
CA THR A 123 -9.43 2.24 -17.26
C THR A 123 -9.12 2.32 -18.75
N ALA A 124 -8.93 1.20 -19.46
CA ALA A 124 -8.75 1.19 -20.91
C ALA A 124 -10.01 1.61 -21.68
N VAL A 125 -11.21 1.32 -21.16
CA VAL A 125 -12.49 1.69 -21.79
C VAL A 125 -12.87 3.16 -21.50
N THR A 126 -12.37 3.73 -20.42
CA THR A 126 -12.66 5.11 -19.98
C THR A 126 -11.58 6.12 -20.31
N SER A 127 -10.48 5.71 -20.97
CA SER A 127 -9.43 6.59 -21.51
C SER A 127 -9.53 6.72 -23.02
#